data_AF-A0D8H6-F1
#
_entry.id   AF-A0D8H6-F1
#
_cell.length_a   1.000
_cell.length_b   1.000
_cell.length_c   1.000
_cell.angle_alpha   90.00
_cell.angle_beta   90.00
_cell.angle_gamma   90.00
#
_symmetry.space_group_name_H-M   'P 1'
#
loop_
_entity.id
_entity.type
_entity.pdbx_description
1 polymer ?
#
loop_
_entity_poly.entity_id
_entity_poly.type
_entity_poly.pdbx_seq_one_letter_code
_entity_poly.pdbx_strand_id
1 'polypeptide(L)'
;MSLIKVPINDNGNKQPGYKPLEKEDQQFTKRQYKMISKEKKKQLIQTVLQQKCKIKRIAKDLKINYATAKTILHNYRKKKIQFEQNEQFKQASYSNVTKFSKLNLKIILNDKVLKEQEYIITTL
;
A
#
# COMPACT_ATOMS: atom_id res chain seq x y z
N MET A 1 7.93 63.36 42.28
CA MET A 1 8.45 62.29 41.39
C MET A 1 7.55 62.24 40.16
N SER A 2 7.87 63.02 39.12
CA SER A 2 7.09 63.12 37.88
C SER A 2 7.49 61.98 36.93
N LEU A 3 6.50 61.20 36.49
CA LEU A 3 6.70 60.10 35.54
C LEU A 3 6.74 60.66 34.12
N ILE A 4 7.89 60.56 33.47
CA ILE A 4 8.08 60.94 32.06
C ILE A 4 7.58 59.79 31.19
N LYS A 5 6.59 60.07 30.35
CA LYS A 5 6.07 59.13 29.34
C LYS A 5 7.08 59.06 28.19
N VAL A 6 7.78 57.95 28.05
CA VAL A 6 8.63 57.67 26.88
C VAL A 6 7.72 57.26 25.72
N PRO A 7 7.82 57.89 24.52
CA PRO A 7 7.06 57.45 23.37
C PRO A 7 7.52 56.06 22.92
N ILE A 8 6.58 55.13 22.83
CA ILE A 8 6.78 53.83 22.19
C ILE A 8 6.95 54.11 20.71
N ASN A 9 8.17 53.93 20.23
CA ASN A 9 8.49 54.05 18.81
C ASN A 9 8.02 52.75 18.13
N ASP A 10 6.75 52.73 17.70
CA ASP A 10 6.19 51.69 16.84
C ASP A 10 6.84 51.80 15.45
N ASN A 11 8.10 51.35 15.35
CA ASN A 11 8.70 50.99 14.08
C ASN A 11 7.98 49.74 13.58
N GLY A 12 6.82 49.97 12.97
CA GLY A 12 6.04 49.00 12.21
C GLY A 12 6.93 48.40 11.13
N ASN A 13 7.53 47.26 11.46
CA ASN A 13 8.28 46.44 10.54
C ASN A 13 7.30 46.02 9.44
N LYS A 14 7.37 46.71 8.30
CA LYS A 14 6.53 46.49 7.12
C LYS A 14 6.71 45.03 6.72
N GLN A 15 5.72 44.20 7.03
CA GLN A 15 5.63 42.86 6.48
C GLN A 15 5.69 42.99 4.95
N PRO A 16 6.57 42.25 4.24
CA PRO A 16 6.47 42.19 2.79
C PRO A 16 5.11 41.60 2.45
N GLY A 17 4.26 42.41 1.82
CA GLY A 17 2.90 42.05 1.48
C GLY A 17 2.86 40.73 0.74
N TYR A 18 2.03 39.81 1.23
CA TYR A 18 1.56 38.69 0.44
C TYR A 18 0.87 39.25 -0.79
N LYS A 19 1.56 39.24 -1.93
CA LYS A 19 0.89 39.35 -3.22
C LYS A 19 0.12 38.04 -3.40
N PRO A 20 -1.21 38.05 -3.57
CA PRO A 20 -1.92 36.88 -4.03
C PRO A 20 -1.27 36.47 -5.35
N LEU A 21 -0.64 35.30 -5.37
CA LEU A 21 -0.15 34.70 -6.59
C LEU A 21 -1.39 34.50 -7.47
N GLU A 22 -1.48 35.26 -8.55
CA GLU A 22 -2.49 35.07 -9.59
C GLU A 22 -2.48 33.59 -9.93
N LYS A 23 -3.59 32.93 -9.60
CA LYS A 23 -3.79 31.52 -9.90
C LYS A 23 -3.95 31.45 -11.40
N GLU A 24 -2.83 31.29 -12.12
CA GLU A 24 -2.91 30.61 -13.39
C GLU A 24 -3.60 29.27 -13.10
N ASP A 25 -4.71 29.03 -13.80
CA ASP A 25 -5.44 27.78 -13.83
C ASP A 25 -4.55 26.68 -14.45
N GLN A 26 -3.45 26.35 -13.78
CA GLN A 26 -2.74 25.12 -13.98
C GLN A 26 -3.73 24.04 -13.54
N GLN A 27 -4.44 23.48 -14.52
CA GLN A 27 -5.10 22.19 -14.42
C GLN A 27 -4.14 21.26 -13.69
N PHE A 28 -4.36 21.07 -12.39
CA PHE A 28 -3.57 20.18 -11.57
C PHE A 28 -3.85 18.77 -12.08
N THR A 29 -3.09 18.34 -13.08
CA THR A 29 -3.10 16.96 -13.54
C THR A 29 -2.82 16.13 -12.31
N LYS A 30 -3.83 15.35 -11.88
CA LYS A 30 -3.73 14.48 -10.71
C LYS A 30 -2.46 13.67 -10.87
N ARG A 31 -1.56 13.75 -9.90
CA ARG A 31 -0.28 13.02 -9.95
C ARG A 31 -0.58 11.55 -10.16
N GLN A 32 -0.18 11.01 -11.30
CA GLN A 32 -0.35 9.59 -11.58
C GLN A 32 0.44 8.79 -10.54
N TYR A 33 -0.26 7.89 -9.85
CA TYR A 33 0.37 7.02 -8.88
C TYR A 33 1.29 6.04 -9.61
N LYS A 34 2.61 6.19 -9.41
CA LYS A 34 3.60 5.24 -9.92
C LYS A 34 3.79 4.12 -8.91
N MET A 35 3.37 2.92 -9.27
CA MET A 35 3.68 1.73 -8.48
C MET A 35 5.19 1.48 -8.47
N ILE A 36 5.74 1.24 -7.28
CA ILE A 36 7.12 0.84 -7.10
C ILE A 36 7.20 -0.68 -7.21
N SER A 37 8.08 -1.18 -8.08
CA SER A 37 8.32 -2.61 -8.26
C SER A 37 8.76 -3.29 -6.96
N LYS A 38 8.46 -4.59 -6.83
CA LYS A 38 8.83 -5.38 -5.65
C LYS A 38 10.35 -5.40 -5.43
N GLU A 39 11.12 -5.50 -6.49
CA GLU A 39 12.60 -5.48 -6.48
C GLU A 39 13.14 -4.21 -5.84
N LYS A 40 12.65 -3.03 -6.27
CA LYS A 40 13.07 -1.74 -5.70
C LYS A 40 12.73 -1.62 -4.22
N LYS A 41 11.59 -2.17 -3.79
CA LYS A 41 11.24 -2.23 -2.36
C LYS A 41 12.22 -3.11 -1.59
N LYS A 42 12.57 -4.28 -2.11
CA LYS A 42 13.55 -5.19 -1.50
C LYS A 42 14.92 -4.52 -1.41
N GLN A 43 15.41 -3.94 -2.50
CA GLN A 43 16.68 -3.21 -2.54
C GLN A 43 16.73 -2.06 -1.52
N LEU A 44 15.68 -1.23 -1.45
CA LEU A 44 15.59 -0.13 -0.48
C LEU A 44 15.68 -0.65 0.97
N ILE A 45 14.93 -1.70 1.28
CA ILE A 45 14.90 -2.28 2.63
C ILE A 45 16.26 -2.88 2.98
N GLN A 46 16.85 -3.63 2.05
CA GLN A 46 18.14 -4.28 2.23
C GLN A 46 19.26 -3.26 2.50
N THR A 47 19.41 -2.26 1.64
CA THR A 47 20.46 -1.22 1.77
C THR A 47 20.25 -0.33 3.00
N VAL A 48 19.03 0.08 3.32
CA VAL A 48 18.78 0.95 4.47
C VAL A 48 18.94 0.20 5.79
N LEU A 49 18.47 -1.05 5.88
CA LEU A 49 18.44 -1.78 7.16
C LEU A 49 19.66 -2.66 7.38
N GLN A 50 20.16 -3.37 6.35
CA GLN A 50 21.35 -4.21 6.49
C GLN A 50 22.64 -3.39 6.41
N GLN A 51 22.75 -2.49 5.43
CA GLN A 51 23.95 -1.66 5.22
C GLN A 51 23.91 -0.32 5.97
N LYS A 52 22.87 -0.07 6.78
CA LYS A 52 22.68 1.15 7.60
C LYS A 52 22.83 2.47 6.83
N CYS A 53 22.46 2.48 5.55
CA CYS A 53 22.58 3.65 4.69
C CYS A 53 21.45 4.68 4.94
N LYS A 54 21.75 5.96 4.73
CA LYS A 54 20.77 7.06 4.85
C LYS A 54 19.67 6.90 3.80
N ILE A 55 18.41 6.84 4.25
CA ILE A 55 17.21 6.68 3.40
C ILE A 55 17.18 7.69 2.24
N LYS A 56 17.54 8.96 2.50
CA LYS A 56 17.52 10.04 1.51
C LYS A 56 18.46 9.76 0.32
N ARG A 57 19.58 9.07 0.55
CA ARG A 57 20.54 8.71 -0.50
C ARG A 57 19.97 7.60 -1.38
N ILE A 58 19.61 6.48 -0.77
CA ILE A 58 19.07 5.31 -1.48
C ILE A 58 17.78 5.64 -2.24
N ALA A 59 16.91 6.49 -1.69
CA ALA A 59 15.69 6.92 -2.37
C ALA A 59 16.00 7.67 -3.68
N LYS A 60 17.06 8.50 -3.71
CA LYS A 60 17.51 9.16 -4.94
C LYS A 60 18.05 8.15 -5.95
N ASP A 61 18.89 7.22 -5.50
CA ASP A 61 19.51 6.21 -6.36
C ASP A 61 18.44 5.31 -7.02
N LEU A 62 17.40 4.92 -6.27
CA LEU A 62 16.29 4.11 -6.77
C LEU A 62 15.22 4.90 -7.55
N LYS A 63 15.37 6.24 -7.62
CA LYS A 63 14.39 7.18 -8.19
C LYS A 63 13.00 7.06 -7.55
N ILE A 64 12.95 6.97 -6.22
CA ILE A 64 11.73 6.88 -5.41
C ILE A 64 11.56 8.16 -4.59
N ASN A 65 10.32 8.64 -4.45
CA ASN A 65 10.05 9.76 -3.55
C ASN A 65 10.42 9.38 -2.11
N TYR A 66 11.16 10.26 -1.43
CA TYR A 66 11.56 10.08 -0.05
C TYR A 66 10.39 9.77 0.89
N ALA A 67 9.24 10.43 0.71
CA ALA A 67 8.04 10.16 1.50
C ALA A 67 7.58 8.71 1.34
N THR A 68 7.57 8.21 0.10
CA THR A 68 7.21 6.82 -0.20
C THR A 68 8.21 5.83 0.39
N ALA A 69 9.51 6.14 0.33
CA ALA A 69 10.55 5.31 0.95
C ALA A 69 10.35 5.21 2.49
N LYS A 70 10.02 6.32 3.15
CA LYS A 70 9.69 6.34 4.58
C LYS A 70 8.48 5.46 4.89
N THR A 71 7.42 5.54 4.08
CA THR A 71 6.22 4.69 4.24
C THR A 71 6.54 3.21 4.05
N ILE A 72 7.35 2.85 3.04
CA ILE A 72 7.77 1.47 2.81
C ILE A 72 8.52 0.92 4.03
N LEU A 73 9.48 1.67 4.56
CA LEU A 73 10.27 1.26 5.73
C LEU A 73 9.43 1.19 7.01
N HIS A 74 8.52 2.15 7.21
CA HIS A 74 7.60 2.14 8.34
C HIS A 74 6.69 0.90 8.31
N ASN A 75 6.08 0.62 7.15
CA ASN A 75 5.24 -0.55 6.96
C ASN A 75 6.03 -1.85 7.13
N TYR A 76 7.27 -1.89 6.65
CA TYR A 76 8.14 -3.05 6.84
C TYR A 76 8.42 -3.32 8.33
N ARG A 77 8.84 -2.29 9.07
CA ARG A 77 9.11 -2.40 10.51
C ARG A 77 7.86 -2.82 11.29
N LYS A 78 6.71 -2.22 10.98
CA LYS A 78 5.44 -2.51 11.65
C LYS A 78 4.97 -3.94 11.39
N LYS A 79 5.19 -4.46 10.17
CA LYS A 79 4.70 -5.79 9.83
C LYS A 79 5.62 -6.94 10.27
N LYS A 80 6.86 -6.69 10.76
CA LYS A 80 7.88 -7.73 11.03
C LYS A 80 7.78 -8.90 10.03
N ILE A 81 7.62 -8.59 8.74
CA ILE A 81 7.54 -9.63 7.73
C ILE A 81 8.95 -10.16 7.60
N GLN A 82 9.15 -11.37 8.13
CA GLN A 82 10.28 -12.21 7.76
C GLN A 82 10.26 -12.31 6.23
N PHE A 83 11.16 -11.59 5.56
CA PHE A 83 11.42 -11.81 4.12
C PHE A 83 12.12 -13.16 3.87
N GLU A 84 12.54 -13.81 4.95
CA GLU A 84 13.04 -15.17 4.98
C GLU A 84 12.14 -16.00 5.88
N GLN A 85 11.10 -16.57 5.30
CA GLN A 85 10.73 -17.97 5.49
C GLN A 85 9.36 -18.18 4.83
N ASN A 86 9.38 -19.07 3.84
CA ASN A 86 8.22 -19.65 3.20
C ASN A 86 7.46 -18.72 2.24
N GLU A 87 7.86 -18.77 0.97
CA GLU A 87 6.89 -18.97 -0.11
C GLU A 87 6.11 -20.28 0.15
N GLN A 88 5.37 -20.37 1.25
CA GLN A 88 4.16 -21.16 1.27
C GLN A 88 3.19 -20.37 0.40
N PHE A 89 3.36 -20.53 -0.92
CA PHE A 89 2.21 -20.50 -1.81
C PHE A 89 1.11 -21.22 -1.06
N LYS A 90 -0.03 -20.56 -0.83
CA LYS A 90 -1.23 -21.27 -0.41
C LYS A 90 -1.49 -22.26 -1.54
N GLN A 91 -0.94 -23.47 -1.41
CA GLN A 91 -1.28 -24.57 -2.27
C GLN A 91 -2.76 -24.78 -1.96
N ALA A 92 -3.60 -24.37 -2.90
CA ALA A 92 -4.93 -24.91 -2.97
C ALA A 92 -4.72 -26.41 -3.20
N SER A 93 -4.80 -27.20 -2.14
CA SER A 93 -4.77 -28.65 -2.24
C SER A 93 -6.07 -29.06 -2.91
N TYR A 94 -6.03 -29.25 -4.22
CA TYR A 94 -7.05 -30.04 -4.88
C TYR A 94 -6.80 -31.48 -4.44
N SER A 95 -7.62 -32.00 -3.54
CA SER A 95 -7.73 -33.44 -3.38
C SER A 95 -8.25 -33.97 -4.71
N ASN A 96 -7.40 -34.64 -5.50
CA ASN A 96 -7.90 -35.44 -6.61
C ASN A 96 -8.86 -36.45 -6.01
N VAL A 97 -10.16 -36.24 -6.23
CA VAL A 97 -11.16 -37.20 -5.76
C VAL A 97 -11.21 -38.32 -6.78
N THR A 98 -10.14 -39.11 -6.79
CA THR A 98 -10.12 -40.39 -7.46
C THR A 98 -11.17 -41.25 -6.78
N LYS A 99 -12.20 -41.63 -7.56
CA LYS A 99 -13.30 -42.57 -7.23
C LYS A 99 -14.61 -41.96 -6.73
N PHE A 100 -15.13 -40.94 -7.41
CA PHE A 100 -16.60 -40.82 -7.50
C PHE A 100 -17.07 -41.53 -8.77
N SER A 101 -17.46 -42.80 -8.66
CA SER A 101 -18.11 -43.53 -9.76
C SER A 101 -19.56 -43.10 -9.94
N LYS A 102 -20.13 -42.35 -9.00
CA LYS A 102 -21.54 -41.98 -8.94
C LYS A 102 -21.71 -40.54 -8.46
N LEU A 103 -22.48 -39.74 -9.20
CA LEU A 103 -22.89 -38.39 -8.85
C LEU A 103 -24.42 -38.38 -8.72
N ASN A 104 -24.92 -38.07 -7.52
CA ASN A 104 -26.34 -37.96 -7.26
C ASN A 104 -26.77 -36.49 -7.26
N LEU A 105 -27.68 -36.13 -8.15
CA LEU A 105 -28.25 -34.79 -8.24
C LEU A 105 -29.68 -34.83 -7.69
N LYS A 106 -29.93 -34.01 -6.66
CA LYS A 106 -31.23 -33.92 -5.99
C LYS A 106 -31.72 -32.47 -5.98
N ILE A 107 -32.85 -32.20 -6.63
CA ILE A 107 -33.50 -30.89 -6.64
C ILE A 107 -34.59 -30.91 -5.57
N ILE A 108 -34.44 -30.05 -4.57
CA ILE A 108 -35.40 -29.91 -3.46
C ILE A 108 -36.00 -28.51 -3.52
N LEU A 109 -37.33 -28.42 -3.44
CA LEU A 109 -38.06 -27.17 -3.31
C LEU A 109 -39.14 -27.33 -2.23
N ASN A 110 -39.18 -26.41 -1.27
CA ASN A 110 -40.13 -26.42 -0.15
C ASN A 110 -40.18 -27.78 0.58
N ASP A 111 -39.00 -28.29 0.93
CA ASP A 111 -38.79 -29.58 1.61
C ASP A 111 -39.31 -30.83 0.87
N LYS A 112 -39.75 -30.68 -0.38
CA LYS A 112 -40.15 -31.79 -1.26
C LYS A 112 -39.08 -32.03 -2.32
N VAL A 113 -38.73 -33.29 -2.50
CA VAL A 113 -37.79 -33.72 -3.53
C VAL A 113 -38.53 -33.74 -4.87
N LEU A 114 -38.18 -32.80 -5.75
CA LEU A 114 -38.81 -32.69 -7.07
C LEU A 114 -38.20 -33.67 -8.07
N LYS A 115 -36.89 -33.91 -7.96
CA LYS A 115 -36.18 -34.78 -8.90
C LYS A 115 -34.88 -35.29 -8.30
N GLU A 116 -34.61 -36.57 -8.52
CA GLU A 116 -33.37 -37.23 -8.16
C GLU A 116 -32.84 -38.00 -9.36
N GLN A 117 -31.57 -37.81 -9.70
CA GLN A 117 -30.91 -38.48 -10.82
C GLN A 117 -29.50 -38.91 -10.43
N GLU A 118 -29.21 -40.18 -10.69
CA GLU A 118 -27.90 -40.78 -10.48
C GLU A 118 -27.14 -40.82 -11.82
N TYR A 119 -25.92 -40.29 -11.82
CA TYR A 119 -25.01 -40.31 -12.96
C TYR A 119 -23.79 -41.16 -12.63
N ILE A 120 -23.53 -42.18 -13.45
CA ILE A 120 -22.37 -43.05 -13.30
C ILE A 120 -21.26 -42.53 -14.20
N ILE A 121 -20.12 -42.16 -13.62
CA ILE A 121 -18.95 -41.72 -14.38
C ILE A 121 -18.11 -42.97 -14.67
N THR A 122 -18.23 -43.50 -15.89
CA THR A 122 -17.37 -44.58 -16.39
C THR A 122 -16.05 -43.97 -16.83
N THR A 123 -14.95 -44.40 -16.20
CA THR A 123 -13.60 -44.08 -16.69
C THR A 123 -13.21 -45.20 -17.67
N LEU A 124 -12.95 -44.83 -18.93
CA LEU A 124 -12.41 -45.70 -19.99
C LEU A 124 -10.89 -45.76 -19.90
#